data_AF-X0Y4Q1-F1
#
_entry.id   AF-X0Y4Q1-F1
#
_cell.length_a   1.000
_cell.length_b   1.000
_cell.length_c   1.000
_cell.angle_alpha   90.00
_cell.angle_beta   90.00
_cell.angle_gamma   90.00
#
_symmetry.space_group_name_H-M   'P 1'
#
loop_
_entity.id
_entity.type
_entity.pdbx_description
1 polymer ?
#
loop_
_entity_poly.entity_id
_entity_poly.type
_entity_poly.pdbx_seq_one_letter_code
_entity_poly.pdbx_strand_id
1 'polypeptide(L)'
;GHNGSGDIFLAFSTANERGMKVSQKGRRSLDALANADLDPLFQAVVESVEEAVIDALIANEPMTGANNLTVPALPHDQVMELLKNAKVV
;
A
#
# COMPACT_ATOMS: atom_id res chain seq x y z
N GLY A 1 4.14 14.50 -8.20
CA GLY A 1 5.46 13.89 -8.38
C GLY A 1 6.53 14.91 -8.07
N HIS A 2 7.54 14.50 -7.30
CA HIS A 2 8.69 15.33 -6.93
C HIS A 2 9.97 14.59 -7.32
N ASN A 3 10.96 15.29 -7.88
CA ASN A 3 12.20 14.65 -8.37
C ASN A 3 13.03 13.99 -7.26
N GLY A 4 12.82 14.36 -5.99
CA GLY A 4 13.45 13.71 -4.83
C GLY A 4 12.67 12.52 -4.26
N SER A 5 11.47 12.20 -4.76
CA SER A 5 10.67 11.06 -4.28
C SER A 5 11.14 9.77 -4.95
N GLY A 6 11.49 8.77 -4.14
CA GLY A 6 11.92 7.45 -4.61
C GLY A 6 10.78 6.44 -4.58
N ASP A 7 9.82 6.59 -5.50
CA ASP A 7 8.60 5.76 -5.50
C ASP A 7 8.85 4.44 -6.25
N ILE A 8 8.82 3.31 -5.52
CA ILE A 8 9.09 1.95 -6.04
C ILE A 8 7.97 1.01 -5.61
N PHE A 9 7.49 0.17 -6.53
CA PHE A 9 6.42 -0.80 -6.28
C PHE A 9 6.90 -2.23 -6.50
N LEU A 10 6.45 -3.15 -5.65
CA LEU A 10 6.70 -4.58 -5.76
C LEU A 10 5.39 -5.34 -5.54
N ALA A 11 5.06 -6.24 -6.46
CA ALA A 11 3.94 -7.16 -6.32
C ALA A 11 4.43 -8.60 -6.52
N PHE A 12 3.88 -9.52 -5.72
CA PHE A 12 4.14 -10.95 -5.84
C PHE A 12 2.85 -11.72 -5.58
N SER A 13 2.80 -12.97 -6.05
CA SER A 13 1.66 -13.85 -5.83
C SER A 13 2.09 -15.08 -5.06
N THR A 14 1.22 -15.53 -4.15
CA THR A 14 1.38 -16.78 -3.40
C THR A 14 0.71 -17.97 -4.10
N ALA A 15 0.00 -17.76 -5.22
CA ALA A 15 -0.83 -18.78 -5.88
C ALA A 15 -0.05 -20.01 -6.37
N ASN A 16 1.22 -19.84 -6.74
CA ASN A 16 2.02 -20.87 -7.41
C ASN A 16 3.13 -21.46 -6.53
N GLU A 17 2.92 -21.60 -5.21
CA GLU A 17 3.95 -22.07 -4.27
C GLU A 17 4.68 -23.34 -4.75
N ARG A 18 3.93 -24.37 -5.17
CA ARG A 18 4.52 -25.64 -5.64
C ARG A 18 5.28 -25.51 -6.96
N GLY A 19 4.77 -24.69 -7.90
CA GLY A 19 5.42 -24.42 -9.19
C GLY A 19 6.69 -23.58 -9.06
N MET A 20 6.82 -22.81 -7.97
CA MET A 20 7.94 -21.92 -7.70
C MET A 20 9.02 -22.55 -6.80
N LYS A 21 8.80 -23.76 -6.26
CA LYS A 21 9.85 -24.50 -5.54
C LYS A 21 11.03 -24.81 -6.46
N VAL A 22 12.25 -24.72 -5.92
CA VAL A 22 13.49 -25.02 -6.64
C VAL A 22 13.55 -26.51 -6.95
N SER A 23 12.97 -26.91 -8.08
CA SER A 23 13.25 -28.18 -8.72
C SER A 23 14.33 -27.97 -9.78
N GLN A 24 15.35 -28.84 -9.79
CA GLN A 24 16.45 -28.78 -10.74
C GLN A 24 16.09 -29.32 -12.14
N LYS A 25 14.95 -30.01 -12.32
CA LYS A 25 14.53 -30.67 -13.57
C LYS A 25 13.00 -30.88 -13.66
N GLY A 26 12.43 -30.81 -14.86
CA GLY A 26 11.03 -31.20 -15.15
C GLY A 26 10.13 -30.06 -15.66
N ARG A 27 8.90 -30.40 -16.07
CA ARG A 27 7.86 -29.43 -16.46
C ARG A 27 7.18 -28.85 -15.22
N ARG A 28 6.80 -27.57 -15.30
CA ARG A 28 6.03 -26.86 -14.27
C ARG A 28 4.70 -26.41 -14.87
N SER A 29 3.65 -26.52 -14.07
CA SER A 29 2.36 -25.91 -14.36
C SER A 29 2.20 -24.69 -13.46
N LEU A 30 1.68 -23.60 -14.01
CA LEU A 30 1.38 -22.38 -13.28
C LEU A 30 -0.08 -22.04 -13.53
N ASP A 31 -0.77 -21.67 -12.47
CA ASP A 31 -2.12 -21.14 -12.53
C ASP A 31 -2.05 -19.62 -12.64
N ALA A 32 -2.82 -19.05 -13.57
CA ALA A 32 -2.93 -17.62 -13.79
C ALA A 32 -4.38 -17.27 -14.09
N LEU A 33 -4.80 -16.09 -13.62
CA LEU A 33 -6.07 -15.51 -14.02
C LEU A 33 -5.97 -15.04 -15.47
N ALA A 34 -7.08 -15.14 -16.21
CA ALA A 34 -7.16 -14.49 -17.51
C ALA A 34 -7.14 -12.97 -17.32
N ASN A 35 -6.56 -12.25 -18.27
CA ASN A 35 -6.48 -10.78 -18.18
C ASN A 35 -7.84 -10.10 -18.00
N ALA A 36 -8.91 -10.69 -18.56
CA ALA A 36 -10.28 -10.19 -18.43
C ALA A 36 -10.81 -10.24 -16.98
N ASP A 37 -10.20 -11.04 -16.10
CA ASP A 37 -10.60 -11.21 -14.71
C ASP A 37 -9.73 -10.37 -13.75
N LEU A 38 -8.79 -9.55 -14.25
CA LEU A 38 -7.86 -8.79 -13.43
C LEU A 38 -8.41 -7.44 -12.92
N ASP A 39 -9.46 -6.89 -13.55
CA ASP A 39 -9.99 -5.57 -13.17
C ASP A 39 -10.35 -5.47 -11.67
N PRO A 40 -10.99 -6.47 -11.03
CA PRO A 40 -11.24 -6.42 -9.60
C PRO A 40 -9.95 -6.41 -8.75
N LEU A 41 -8.88 -7.07 -9.20
CA LEU A 41 -7.58 -7.06 -8.51
C LEU A 41 -6.90 -5.70 -8.63
N PHE A 42 -6.98 -5.04 -9.79
CA PHE A 42 -6.43 -3.70 -9.96
C PHE A 42 -7.15 -2.69 -9.06
N GLN A 43 -8.48 -2.75 -9.00
CA GLN A 43 -9.26 -1.90 -8.11
C GLN A 43 -8.89 -2.15 -6.64
N ALA A 44 -8.80 -3.43 -6.23
CA ALA A 44 -8.40 -3.77 -4.87
C ALA A 44 -6.99 -3.28 -4.51
N VAL A 45 -6.04 -3.33 -5.46
CA VAL A 45 -4.69 -2.78 -5.25
C VAL A 45 -4.75 -1.27 -5.05
N VAL A 46 -5.52 -0.54 -5.87
CA VAL A 46 -5.68 0.92 -5.71
C VAL A 46 -6.24 1.26 -4.34
N GLU A 47 -7.37 0.65 -3.96
CA GLU A 47 -8.02 0.88 -2.67
C GLU A 47 -7.10 0.53 -1.48
N SER A 48 -6.42 -0.62 -1.54
CA SER A 48 -5.55 -1.06 -0.46
C SER A 48 -4.32 -0.16 -0.28
N VAL A 49 -3.75 0.36 -1.36
CA VAL A 49 -2.58 1.24 -1.30
C VAL A 49 -3.00 2.64 -0.85
N GLU A 50 -4.15 3.14 -1.29
CA GLU A 50 -4.70 4.42 -0.83
C GLU A 50 -4.93 4.40 0.68
N GLU A 51 -5.63 3.37 1.18
CA GLU A 51 -5.91 3.25 2.62
C GLU A 51 -4.63 3.03 3.42
N ALA A 52 -3.67 2.21 2.95
CA ALA A 52 -2.42 1.98 3.66
C ALA A 52 -1.60 3.27 3.88
N VAL A 53 -1.64 4.21 2.93
CA VAL A 53 -0.99 5.53 3.10
C VAL A 53 -1.73 6.36 4.15
N ILE A 54 -3.07 6.34 4.15
CA ILE A 54 -3.89 7.04 5.14
C ILE A 54 -3.65 6.45 6.54
N ASP A 55 -3.66 5.12 6.68
CA ASP A 55 -3.39 4.40 7.91
C ASP A 55 -2.02 4.75 8.50
N ALA A 56 -1.00 4.88 7.65
CA ALA A 56 0.34 5.28 8.12
C ALA A 56 0.34 6.69 8.72
N LEU A 57 -0.50 7.60 8.22
CA LEU A 57 -0.65 8.96 8.78
C LEU A 57 -1.52 8.96 10.05
N ILE A 58 -2.56 8.15 10.11
CA ILE A 58 -3.47 8.05 11.27
C ILE A 58 -2.81 7.32 12.45
N ALA A 59 -2.01 6.30 12.18
CA ALA A 59 -1.31 5.53 13.21
C ALA A 59 -0.07 6.25 13.76
N ASN A 60 0.30 7.40 13.21
CA ASN A 60 1.56 8.06 13.54
C ASN A 60 1.52 8.70 14.94
N GLU A 61 2.63 8.59 15.67
CA GLU A 61 2.85 9.26 16.96
C GLU A 61 3.86 10.41 16.80
N PRO A 62 3.80 11.46 17.65
CA PRO A 62 4.80 12.51 17.61
C PRO A 62 6.19 11.94 17.96
N MET A 63 7.21 12.31 17.19
CA MET A 63 8.57 11.82 17.38
C MET A 63 9.60 12.94 17.25
N THR A 64 10.58 12.95 18.15
CA THR A 64 11.81 13.74 18.00
C THR A 64 12.94 12.82 17.52
N GLY A 65 13.51 13.15 16.36
CA GLY A 65 14.58 12.39 15.71
C GLY A 65 15.93 13.11 15.70
N ALA A 66 16.73 12.83 14.68
CA ALA A 66 18.05 13.44 14.50
C ALA A 66 17.98 14.97 14.46
N ASN A 67 19.05 15.62 14.92
CA ASN A 67 19.18 17.08 14.96
C ASN A 67 18.08 17.77 15.80
N ASN A 68 17.50 17.08 16.79
CA ASN A 68 16.37 17.55 17.60
C ASN A 68 15.13 17.96 16.78
N LEU A 69 15.00 17.44 15.55
CA LEU A 69 13.81 17.67 14.73
C LEU A 69 12.63 16.91 15.31
N THR A 70 11.55 17.61 15.61
CA THR A 70 10.29 17.00 16.08
C THR A 70 9.25 17.05 14.97
N VAL A 71 8.66 15.89 14.66
CA VAL A 71 7.54 15.73 13.74
C VAL A 71 6.30 15.37 14.57
N PRO A 72 5.19 16.12 14.48
CA PRO A 72 3.99 15.86 15.26
C PRO A 72 3.18 14.69 14.68
N ALA A 73 2.25 14.17 15.49
CA ALA A 73 1.16 13.35 14.99
C ALA A 73 0.17 14.15 14.14
N LEU A 74 -0.51 13.48 13.23
CA LEU A 74 -1.65 14.02 12.51
C LEU A 74 -2.74 14.42 13.53
N PRO A 75 -3.21 15.69 13.54
CA PRO A 75 -4.21 16.12 14.50
C PRO A 75 -5.61 15.61 14.11
N HIS A 76 -5.99 14.43 14.60
CA HIS A 76 -7.23 13.75 14.20
C HIS A 76 -8.49 14.60 14.36
N ASP A 77 -8.62 15.37 15.45
CA ASP A 77 -9.78 16.23 15.68
C ASP A 77 -9.94 17.28 14.58
N GLN A 78 -8.84 17.89 14.14
CA GLN A 78 -8.85 18.89 13.08
C GLN A 78 -9.18 18.24 11.74
N VAL A 79 -8.63 17.06 11.46
CA VAL A 79 -8.97 16.29 10.25
C VAL A 79 -10.46 15.99 10.21
N MET A 80 -11.04 15.52 11.32
CA MET A 80 -12.47 15.23 11.42
C MET A 80 -13.34 16.48 11.24
N GLU A 81 -12.93 17.62 11.78
CA GLU A 81 -13.62 18.89 11.56
C GLU A 81 -13.60 19.29 10.07
N LEU A 82 -12.44 19.17 9.42
CA LEU A 82 -12.29 19.45 7.99
C LEU A 82 -13.17 18.54 7.13
N LEU A 83 -13.21 17.24 7.44
CA LEU A 83 -14.02 16.26 6.70
C LEU A 83 -15.53 16.55 6.81
N LYS A 84 -16.02 16.92 8.01
CA LYS A 84 -17.41 17.35 8.24
C LYS A 84 -17.74 18.61 7.46
N ASN A 85 -16.85 19.60 7.49
CA ASN A 85 -17.04 20.86 6.75
C ASN A 85 -17.05 20.63 5.24
N ALA A 86 -16.24 19.69 4.76
CA ALA A 86 -16.21 19.28 3.35
C ALA A 86 -17.38 18.37 2.95
N LYS A 87 -18.23 17.93 3.89
CA LYS A 87 -19.37 17.01 3.68
C LYS A 87 -18.95 15.65 3.09
N VAL A 88 -17.75 15.21 3.41
CA VAL A 88 -17.23 13.89 3.02
C VAL A 88 -17.63 12.83 4.06
N VAL A 89 -17.99 13.28 5.27
CA VAL A 89 -18.49 12.48 6.40
C VAL A 89 -19.58 13.24 7.13
#